data_AF-A0AA39Z4L1-F1
#
_entry.id   AF-A0AA39Z4L1-F1
#
_cell.length_a   1.000
_cell.length_b   1.000
_cell.length_c   1.000
_cell.angle_alpha   90.00
_cell.angle_beta   90.00
_cell.angle_gamma   90.00
#
_symmetry.space_group_name_H-M   'P 1'
#
loop_
_entity.id
_entity.type
_entity.pdbx_description
1 polymer ?
#
loop_
_entity_poly.entity_id
_entity_poly.type
_entity_poly.pdbx_seq_one_letter_code
_entity_poly.pdbx_strand_id
1 'polypeptide(L)'
;MVAPTIRIRPAQRVPEHIVGVETISTDPRHVVHFRHPAYPTAKNRLFSLLALDHPTGGIHFTTAHTACAIIAGNRFDGYLSLTATGEPIRAGSYSVLTGSDYFFCVPTPKGTTGTYKYPVVPNFTEWRFPHSELPSAWAACYTPLEDTASITAATDSSTKVHVRDASCRMSAHAHLCEPAYLLPVRNDSWFDENDMHRYVSDRRFANIHDVANRLLLRRDLSTAFFIRQLTFVPKAGDLVTTLLTPSTELAMLYHNTEVLPLRGVATEFLFARFAYCIFPMLDGFLASGVERLLLLSSESGTSEPRTTCAHNCQNYRWLKPKNQDDTDMEDDDDF
;
A
#
# COMPACT_ATOMS: atom_id res chain seq x y z
N MET A 1 28.25 13.44 -3.18
CA MET A 1 28.07 12.06 -2.70
C MET A 1 27.01 11.40 -3.58
N VAL A 2 27.25 10.17 -4.03
CA VAL A 2 26.25 9.40 -4.79
C VAL A 2 25.11 9.04 -3.84
N ALA A 3 23.86 9.24 -4.26
CA ALA A 3 22.70 8.86 -3.44
C ALA A 3 22.73 7.34 -3.19
N PRO A 4 22.40 6.87 -1.97
CA PRO A 4 22.41 5.45 -1.69
C PRO A 4 21.38 4.73 -2.56
N THR A 5 21.74 3.51 -2.96
CA THR A 5 20.90 2.64 -3.79
C THR A 5 20.29 1.54 -2.97
N ILE A 6 19.03 1.22 -3.25
CA ILE A 6 18.30 0.12 -2.65
C ILE A 6 19.01 -1.22 -2.93
N ARG A 7 18.98 -2.12 -1.95
CA ARG A 7 19.45 -3.51 -2.11
C ARG A 7 18.31 -4.46 -1.81
N ILE A 8 17.93 -5.24 -2.82
CA ILE A 8 16.91 -6.27 -2.71
C ILE A 8 17.55 -7.56 -2.19
N ARG A 9 16.85 -8.22 -1.27
CA ARG A 9 17.25 -9.54 -0.75
C ARG A 9 16.54 -10.61 -1.56
N PRO A 10 17.23 -11.71 -1.90
CA PRO A 10 16.66 -12.77 -2.72
C PRO A 10 15.46 -13.41 -2.01
N ALA A 11 14.49 -13.88 -2.79
CA ALA A 11 13.34 -14.60 -2.25
C ALA A 11 13.75 -15.83 -1.42
N GLN A 12 13.00 -16.12 -0.35
CA GLN A 12 13.14 -17.38 0.40
C GLN A 12 12.61 -18.52 -0.46
N ARG A 13 13.50 -19.25 -1.14
CA ARG A 13 13.15 -20.37 -2.04
C ARG A 13 13.03 -21.72 -1.33
N VAL A 14 13.57 -21.80 -0.12
CA VAL A 14 13.49 -22.96 0.78
C VAL A 14 12.87 -22.47 2.09
N PRO A 15 12.14 -23.31 2.85
CA PRO A 15 11.57 -22.99 4.17
C PRO A 15 12.62 -22.68 5.26
N GLU A 16 13.50 -21.71 5.01
CA GLU A 16 14.60 -21.32 5.90
C GLU A 16 14.47 -19.84 6.25
N HIS A 17 14.77 -19.52 7.51
CA HIS A 17 14.82 -18.15 8.00
C HIS A 17 16.18 -17.53 7.70
N ILE A 18 16.38 -17.10 6.45
CA ILE A 18 17.59 -16.38 6.05
C ILE A 18 17.49 -14.94 6.55
N VAL A 19 18.36 -14.59 7.50
CA VAL A 19 18.47 -13.23 8.04
C VAL A 19 19.42 -12.41 7.17
N GLY A 20 19.01 -11.21 6.78
CA GLY A 20 19.87 -10.28 6.03
C GLY A 20 19.78 -8.85 6.56
N VAL A 21 20.62 -8.47 7.52
CA VAL A 21 20.54 -7.16 8.18
C VAL A 21 21.47 -6.10 7.58
N GLU A 22 22.50 -6.50 6.83
CA GLU A 22 23.54 -5.58 6.34
C GLU A 22 23.02 -4.53 5.36
N THR A 23 21.82 -4.71 4.82
CA THR A 23 21.24 -3.88 3.77
C THR A 23 20.03 -3.06 4.20
N ILE A 24 19.59 -3.21 5.46
CA ILE A 24 18.39 -2.58 5.99
C ILE A 24 18.64 -1.99 7.37
N SER A 25 17.76 -1.10 7.80
CA SER A 25 17.69 -0.69 9.20
C SER A 25 16.66 -1.53 9.96
N THR A 26 16.92 -1.81 11.24
CA THR A 26 15.94 -2.35 12.19
C THR A 26 15.60 -1.35 13.31
N ASP A 27 16.15 -0.13 13.26
CA ASP A 27 15.86 0.90 14.25
C ASP A 27 14.44 1.46 14.01
N PRO A 28 13.50 1.29 14.96
CA PRO A 28 12.14 1.78 14.81
C PRO A 28 12.04 3.32 14.79
N ARG A 29 13.11 4.03 15.16
CA ARG A 29 13.19 5.51 15.12
C ARG A 29 13.50 6.03 13.72
N HIS A 30 13.98 5.18 12.81
CA HIS A 30 14.18 5.56 11.43
C HIS A 30 12.83 5.67 10.73
N VAL A 31 12.33 6.90 10.64
CA VAL A 31 11.02 7.27 10.10
C VAL A 31 11.21 8.48 9.20
N VAL A 32 10.47 8.51 8.08
CA VAL A 32 10.38 9.66 7.18
C VAL A 32 8.99 10.27 7.25
N HIS A 33 8.91 11.58 7.34
CA HIS A 33 7.68 12.36 7.37
C HIS A 33 7.40 12.98 6.01
N PHE A 34 6.17 12.80 5.53
CA PHE A 34 5.71 13.43 4.29
C PHE A 34 4.76 14.58 4.62
N ARG A 35 5.00 15.72 3.99
CA ARG A 35 4.34 16.99 4.29
C ARG A 35 3.64 17.55 3.08
N HIS A 36 2.52 18.20 3.35
CA HIS A 36 1.79 18.98 2.39
C HIS A 36 2.38 20.41 2.34
N PRO A 37 2.63 20.98 1.15
CA PRO A 37 3.37 22.23 1.02
C PRO A 37 2.56 23.47 1.45
N ALA A 38 1.24 23.46 1.26
CA ALA A 38 0.39 24.63 1.51
C ALA A 38 -0.27 24.74 2.92
N TYR A 39 -0.05 23.79 3.83
CA TYR A 39 -0.58 23.90 5.21
C TYR A 39 0.46 24.49 6.16
N PRO A 40 0.04 25.13 7.27
CA PRO A 40 0.97 25.61 8.30
C PRO A 40 1.87 24.50 8.82
N THR A 41 3.15 24.80 9.10
CA THR A 41 4.19 23.83 9.47
C THR A 41 3.80 22.87 10.59
N ALA A 42 3.08 23.37 11.61
CA ALA A 42 2.63 22.55 12.74
C ALA A 42 1.51 21.55 12.37
N LYS A 43 0.89 21.70 11.21
CA LYS A 43 -0.33 20.99 10.77
C LYS A 43 -0.21 20.44 9.35
N ASN A 44 0.99 20.38 8.79
CA ASN A 44 1.20 19.99 7.40
C ASN A 44 1.69 18.57 7.18
N ARG A 45 2.01 17.82 8.25
CA ARG A 45 2.37 16.41 8.13
C ARG A 45 1.15 15.60 7.68
N LEU A 46 1.29 14.93 6.54
CA LEU A 46 0.27 14.04 5.99
C LEU A 46 0.33 12.69 6.70
N PHE A 47 1.47 12.01 6.61
CA PHE A 47 1.71 10.69 7.19
C PHE A 47 3.21 10.47 7.37
N SER A 48 3.58 9.32 7.93
CA SER A 48 4.97 8.90 8.11
C SER A 48 5.15 7.45 7.69
N LEU A 49 6.31 7.09 7.18
CA LEU A 49 6.68 5.72 6.82
C LEU A 49 7.98 5.33 7.52
N LEU A 50 8.15 4.04 7.78
CA LEU A 50 9.43 3.52 8.26
C LEU A 50 10.50 3.68 7.19
N ALA A 51 11.70 4.02 7.64
CA ALA A 51 12.86 4.27 6.79
C ALA A 51 13.85 3.12 6.91
N LEU A 52 13.45 1.92 6.51
CA LEU A 52 14.24 0.70 6.71
C LEU A 52 15.11 0.31 5.49
N ASP A 53 15.04 1.07 4.41
CA ASP A 53 15.65 0.73 3.11
C ASP A 53 17.17 0.92 3.03
N HIS A 54 17.78 1.37 4.12
CA HIS A 54 19.23 1.56 4.24
C HIS A 54 19.67 1.33 5.71
N PRO A 55 20.88 0.81 5.97
CA PRO A 55 21.35 0.54 7.34
C PRO A 55 21.33 1.74 8.29
N THR A 56 21.56 2.94 7.76
CA THR A 56 21.54 4.21 8.52
C THR A 56 20.20 4.93 8.46
N GLY A 57 19.15 4.26 7.99
CA GLY A 57 17.86 4.86 7.74
C GLY A 57 17.71 5.39 6.31
N GLY A 58 16.55 5.14 5.71
CA GLY A 58 16.15 5.68 4.42
C GLY A 58 14.94 4.98 3.84
N ILE A 59 14.30 5.61 2.85
CA ILE A 59 13.12 5.05 2.17
C ILE A 59 13.30 5.07 0.65
N HIS A 60 12.91 4.01 -0.02
CA HIS A 60 12.92 3.90 -1.46
C HIS A 60 12.05 4.97 -2.11
N PHE A 61 12.63 5.74 -3.04
CA PHE A 61 12.03 6.92 -3.64
C PHE A 61 10.66 6.61 -4.28
N THR A 62 10.57 5.60 -5.14
CA THR A 62 9.31 5.29 -5.85
C THR A 62 8.21 4.84 -4.89
N THR A 63 8.56 4.14 -3.81
CA THR A 63 7.59 3.74 -2.78
C THR A 63 7.04 4.96 -2.05
N ALA A 64 7.92 5.87 -1.62
CA ALA A 64 7.55 7.13 -0.97
C ALA A 64 6.68 8.02 -1.89
N HIS A 65 7.09 8.18 -3.15
CA HIS A 65 6.37 8.96 -4.15
C HIS A 65 4.97 8.39 -4.41
N THR A 66 4.88 7.07 -4.65
CA THR A 66 3.60 6.40 -4.91
C THR A 66 2.63 6.57 -3.74
N ALA A 67 3.10 6.39 -2.49
CA ALA A 67 2.27 6.58 -1.30
C ALA A 67 1.70 8.01 -1.21
N CYS A 68 2.53 9.01 -1.50
CA CYS A 68 2.08 10.40 -1.51
C CYS A 68 1.09 10.68 -2.65
N ALA A 69 1.35 10.14 -3.84
CA ALA A 69 0.50 10.30 -5.00
C ALA A 69 -0.90 9.69 -4.79
N ILE A 70 -0.99 8.51 -4.16
CA ILE A 70 -2.27 7.87 -3.78
C ILE A 70 -3.10 8.82 -2.91
N ILE A 71 -2.50 9.36 -1.84
CA ILE A 71 -3.17 10.28 -0.91
C ILE A 71 -3.59 11.58 -1.60
N ALA A 72 -2.85 12.03 -2.60
CA ALA A 72 -3.18 13.21 -3.40
C ALA A 72 -4.21 12.93 -4.51
N GLY A 73 -4.88 11.78 -4.51
CA GLY A 73 -5.87 11.43 -5.53
C GLY A 73 -5.22 10.96 -6.83
N ASN A 74 -4.25 10.06 -6.73
CA ASN A 74 -3.50 9.49 -7.86
C ASN A 74 -2.73 10.54 -8.69
N ARG A 75 -2.27 11.63 -8.06
CA ARG A 75 -1.44 12.66 -8.70
C ARG A 75 -0.01 12.17 -8.88
N PHE A 76 0.18 11.21 -9.77
CA PHE A 76 1.49 10.64 -10.12
C PHE A 76 2.41 11.63 -10.84
N ASP A 77 1.84 12.74 -11.34
CA ASP A 77 2.57 13.91 -11.84
C ASP A 77 3.18 14.79 -10.73
N GLY A 78 2.86 14.51 -9.47
CA GLY A 78 3.49 15.13 -8.31
C GLY A 78 4.96 14.74 -8.14
N TYR A 79 5.66 15.44 -7.26
CA TYR A 79 7.09 15.22 -7.00
C TYR A 79 7.43 15.43 -5.53
N LEU A 80 8.52 14.80 -5.09
CA LEU A 80 9.08 15.03 -3.76
C LEU A 80 10.10 16.17 -3.79
N SER A 81 10.10 17.01 -2.76
CA SER A 81 11.00 18.14 -2.59
C SER A 81 11.45 18.27 -1.13
N LEU A 82 12.58 18.93 -0.91
CA LEU A 82 13.09 19.23 0.43
C LEU A 82 12.37 20.44 1.07
N THR A 83 11.72 21.28 0.26
CA THR A 83 10.99 22.46 0.75
C THR A 83 9.64 22.58 0.04
N ALA A 84 8.71 23.35 0.61
CA ALA A 84 7.35 23.50 0.07
C ALA A 84 7.28 24.12 -1.34
N THR A 85 8.34 24.84 -1.75
CA THR A 85 8.44 25.50 -3.06
C THR A 85 9.73 25.12 -3.80
N GLY A 86 10.40 24.05 -3.35
CA GLY A 86 11.70 23.65 -3.88
C GLY A 86 11.56 22.80 -5.13
N GLU A 87 12.66 22.67 -5.86
CA GLU A 87 12.74 21.85 -7.07
C GLU A 87 12.50 20.36 -6.79
N PRO A 88 12.02 19.60 -7.80
CA PRO A 88 11.91 18.15 -7.72
C PRO A 88 13.22 17.45 -7.40
N ILE A 89 13.20 16.51 -6.46
CA ILE A 89 14.32 15.62 -6.19
C ILE A 89 14.51 14.72 -7.41
N ARG A 90 15.72 14.77 -7.99
CA ARG A 90 16.11 13.88 -9.08
C ARG A 90 16.56 12.54 -8.50
N ALA A 91 15.70 11.54 -8.63
CA ALA A 91 15.91 10.19 -8.14
C ALA A 91 15.57 9.16 -9.22
N GLY A 92 16.32 8.07 -9.26
CA GLY A 92 16.05 6.92 -10.13
C GLY A 92 15.27 5.82 -9.40
N SER A 93 14.95 4.75 -10.12
CA SER A 93 14.22 3.57 -9.61
C SER A 93 14.96 2.77 -8.54
N TYR A 94 16.23 3.10 -8.28
CA TYR A 94 17.06 2.48 -7.23
C TYR A 94 17.32 3.43 -6.07
N SER A 95 16.89 4.69 -6.13
CA SER A 95 17.31 5.71 -5.17
C SER A 95 16.64 5.54 -3.81
N VAL A 96 17.42 5.72 -2.75
CA VAL A 96 16.95 5.78 -1.37
C VAL A 96 17.08 7.20 -0.85
N LEU A 97 15.99 7.71 -0.28
CA LEU A 97 15.88 8.99 0.37
C LEU A 97 16.30 8.87 1.83
N THR A 98 17.33 9.62 2.25
CA THR A 98 17.92 9.54 3.61
C THR A 98 17.51 10.69 4.53
N GLY A 99 16.76 11.66 4.04
CA GLY A 99 16.22 12.77 4.84
C GLY A 99 15.06 12.31 5.72
N SER A 100 14.80 13.07 6.78
CA SER A 100 13.69 12.80 7.70
C SER A 100 12.36 13.41 7.25
N ASP A 101 12.40 14.42 6.38
CA ASP A 101 11.24 15.21 6.00
C ASP A 101 11.26 15.54 4.50
N TYR A 102 10.13 15.29 3.84
CA TYR A 102 9.92 15.63 2.45
C TYR A 102 8.55 16.27 2.25
N PHE A 103 8.48 17.21 1.31
CA PHE A 103 7.22 17.77 0.82
C PHE A 103 6.80 17.01 -0.44
N PHE A 104 5.52 16.65 -0.52
CA PHE A 104 4.93 16.19 -1.77
C PHE A 104 4.24 17.36 -2.45
N CYS A 105 4.75 17.76 -3.61
CA CYS A 105 4.24 18.90 -4.37
C CYS A 105 3.53 18.39 -5.62
N VAL A 106 2.43 19.04 -5.99
CA VAL A 106 1.67 18.75 -7.21
C VAL A 106 1.81 19.93 -8.17
N PRO A 107 2.00 19.70 -9.49
CA PRO A 107 2.04 20.77 -10.48
C PRO A 107 0.86 21.74 -10.31
N THR A 108 1.22 23.02 -10.17
CA THR A 108 0.26 24.06 -9.83
C THR A 108 -0.65 24.36 -11.04
N PRO A 109 -1.99 24.31 -10.88
CA PRO A 109 -2.91 24.70 -11.94
C PRO A 109 -2.69 26.15 -12.37
N LYS A 110 -2.86 26.43 -13.67
CA LYS A 110 -2.70 27.79 -14.23
C LYS A 110 -3.60 28.78 -13.47
N GLY A 111 -3.04 29.93 -13.12
CA GLY A 111 -3.76 31.00 -12.42
C GLY A 111 -3.79 30.87 -10.89
N THR A 112 -3.23 29.80 -10.32
CA THR A 112 -3.06 29.70 -8.85
C THR A 112 -1.98 30.65 -8.37
N THR A 113 -2.26 31.44 -7.33
CA THR A 113 -1.27 32.28 -6.65
C THR A 113 -0.74 31.58 -5.40
N GLY A 114 0.58 31.61 -5.21
CA GLY A 114 1.23 30.96 -4.07
C GLY A 114 1.35 29.43 -4.20
N THR A 115 1.55 28.76 -3.08
CA THR A 115 1.72 27.30 -3.04
C THR A 115 0.38 26.60 -3.24
N TYR A 116 0.30 25.73 -4.25
CA TYR A 116 -0.93 25.01 -4.55
C TYR A 116 -1.37 24.11 -3.39
N LYS A 117 -2.58 24.39 -2.87
CA LYS A 117 -3.24 23.57 -1.85
C LYS A 117 -4.06 22.47 -2.53
N TYR A 118 -3.42 21.35 -2.88
CA TYR A 118 -4.12 20.23 -3.50
C TYR A 118 -5.05 19.52 -2.50
N PRO A 119 -6.18 18.94 -2.96
CA PRO A 119 -7.08 18.20 -2.09
C PRO A 119 -6.49 16.84 -1.71
N VAL A 120 -6.79 16.37 -0.50
CA VAL A 120 -6.30 15.09 0.03
C VAL A 120 -7.43 14.08 0.12
N VAL A 121 -7.24 12.88 -0.42
CA VAL A 121 -8.19 11.76 -0.24
C VAL A 121 -8.09 11.28 1.21
N PRO A 122 -9.18 11.33 2.00
CA PRO A 122 -9.07 11.16 3.44
C PRO A 122 -9.00 9.71 3.90
N ASN A 123 -9.58 8.76 3.14
CA ASN A 123 -9.59 7.34 3.47
C ASN A 123 -9.75 6.49 2.20
N PHE A 124 -9.69 5.16 2.37
CA PHE A 124 -9.77 4.21 1.26
C PHE A 124 -11.13 4.22 0.56
N THR A 125 -12.24 4.40 1.30
CA THR A 125 -13.59 4.43 0.72
C THR A 125 -13.79 5.60 -0.24
N GLU A 126 -13.21 6.76 0.08
CA GLU A 126 -13.28 7.97 -0.77
C GLU A 126 -12.30 7.92 -1.97
N TRP A 127 -11.38 6.96 -1.98
CA TRP A 127 -10.36 6.84 -3.02
C TRP A 127 -10.91 6.17 -4.27
N ARG A 128 -10.65 6.74 -5.44
CA ARG A 128 -10.98 6.11 -6.72
C ARG A 128 -9.77 5.41 -7.32
N PHE A 129 -9.97 4.18 -7.81
CA PHE A 129 -8.90 3.35 -8.34
C PHE A 129 -8.42 3.88 -9.72
N PRO A 130 -7.10 4.05 -9.93
CA PRO A 130 -6.57 4.61 -11.18
C PRO A 130 -6.45 3.54 -12.28
N HIS A 131 -7.59 3.15 -12.86
CA HIS A 131 -7.61 2.17 -13.95
C HIS A 131 -6.71 2.61 -15.11
N SER A 132 -5.88 1.69 -15.60
CA SER A 132 -4.96 1.91 -16.73
C SER A 132 -3.90 3.00 -16.52
N GLU A 133 -3.82 3.59 -15.31
CA GLU A 133 -2.90 4.67 -14.94
C GLU A 133 -2.01 4.27 -13.76
N LEU A 134 -1.82 2.96 -13.53
CA LEU A 134 -0.88 2.48 -12.53
C LEU A 134 0.54 3.01 -12.81
N PRO A 135 1.33 3.34 -11.78
CA PRO A 135 2.71 3.76 -11.99
C PRO A 135 3.49 2.65 -12.71
N SER A 136 4.42 3.04 -13.59
CA SER A 136 5.16 2.12 -14.46
C SER A 136 5.87 1.00 -13.70
N ALA A 137 6.38 1.27 -12.49
CA ALA A 137 6.99 0.27 -11.63
C ALA A 137 6.01 -0.85 -11.21
N TRP A 138 4.73 -0.53 -11.02
CA TRP A 138 3.69 -1.51 -10.73
C TRP A 138 3.28 -2.25 -12.00
N ALA A 139 3.05 -1.53 -13.10
CA ALA A 139 2.72 -2.15 -14.39
C ALA A 139 3.80 -3.13 -14.89
N ALA A 140 5.07 -2.88 -14.57
CA ALA A 140 6.18 -3.78 -14.90
C ALA A 140 6.17 -5.09 -14.09
N CYS A 141 5.55 -5.11 -12.91
CA CYS A 141 5.38 -6.33 -12.10
C CYS A 141 4.17 -7.16 -12.53
N TYR A 142 3.51 -6.80 -13.64
CA TYR A 142 2.35 -7.52 -14.15
C TYR A 142 2.67 -8.98 -14.45
N THR A 143 1.97 -9.87 -13.75
CA THR A 143 1.88 -11.29 -14.08
C THR A 143 0.60 -11.52 -14.89
N PRO A 144 0.69 -12.03 -16.13
CA PRO A 144 -0.51 -12.36 -16.90
C PRO A 144 -1.44 -13.27 -16.08
N LEU A 145 -2.73 -12.91 -16.08
CA LEU A 145 -3.76 -13.84 -15.64
C LEU A 145 -3.73 -15.03 -16.60
N GLU A 146 -3.20 -16.16 -16.14
CA GLU A 146 -3.30 -17.41 -16.89
C GLU A 146 -4.76 -17.84 -16.89
N ASP A 147 -5.27 -18.31 -18.04
CA ASP A 147 -6.59 -18.93 -18.12
C ASP A 147 -6.58 -20.16 -17.19
N THR A 148 -7.18 -20.02 -16.00
CA THR A 148 -7.28 -21.09 -15.01
C THR A 148 -8.23 -22.23 -15.44
N ALA A 149 -8.53 -22.34 -16.73
CA ALA A 149 -9.32 -23.42 -17.33
C ALA A 149 -8.74 -24.82 -17.01
N SER A 150 -7.47 -24.91 -16.63
CA SER A 150 -6.82 -26.15 -16.19
C SER A 150 -7.00 -26.49 -14.71
N ILE A 151 -7.51 -25.57 -13.86
CA ILE A 151 -7.82 -25.82 -12.42
C ILE A 151 -9.30 -26.24 -12.26
N THR A 152 -9.84 -26.91 -13.28
CA THR A 152 -11.26 -27.26 -13.43
C THR A 152 -11.76 -28.37 -12.49
N ALA A 153 -10.92 -28.89 -11.60
CA ALA A 153 -11.28 -29.95 -10.64
C ALA A 153 -11.46 -29.47 -9.18
N ALA A 154 -11.06 -28.24 -8.84
CA ALA A 154 -11.20 -27.72 -7.47
C ALA A 154 -12.58 -27.08 -7.27
N THR A 155 -13.31 -27.53 -6.24
CA THR A 155 -14.71 -27.18 -5.96
C THR A 155 -14.92 -25.78 -5.38
N ASP A 156 -13.91 -25.22 -4.68
CA ASP A 156 -13.96 -23.87 -4.08
C ASP A 156 -12.73 -23.01 -4.42
N SER A 157 -12.83 -21.70 -4.20
CA SER A 157 -11.77 -20.73 -4.54
C SER A 157 -10.53 -20.81 -3.65
N SER A 158 -10.66 -21.25 -2.40
CA SER A 158 -9.54 -21.42 -1.47
C SER A 158 -8.64 -22.57 -1.92
N THR A 159 -9.23 -23.72 -2.27
CA THR A 159 -8.54 -24.87 -2.84
C THR A 159 -7.77 -24.50 -4.11
N LYS A 160 -8.35 -23.66 -4.98
CA LYS A 160 -7.65 -23.14 -6.17
C LYS A 160 -6.41 -22.34 -5.82
N VAL A 161 -6.44 -21.50 -4.78
CA VAL A 161 -5.26 -20.75 -4.32
C VAL A 161 -4.19 -21.69 -3.77
N HIS A 162 -4.58 -22.71 -2.99
CA HIS A 162 -3.65 -23.73 -2.49
C HIS A 162 -2.94 -24.49 -3.62
N VAL A 163 -3.68 -24.91 -4.64
CA VAL A 163 -3.11 -25.61 -5.81
C VAL A 163 -2.20 -24.69 -6.62
N ARG A 164 -2.61 -23.43 -6.84
CA ARG A 164 -1.86 -22.45 -7.62
C ARG A 164 -0.53 -22.09 -6.96
N ASP A 165 -0.56 -21.80 -5.67
CA ASP A 165 0.63 -21.28 -4.97
C ASP A 165 1.48 -22.41 -4.38
N ALA A 166 0.87 -23.51 -3.92
CA ALA A 166 1.49 -24.67 -3.27
C ALA A 166 2.25 -24.40 -1.94
N SER A 167 2.73 -23.18 -1.72
CA SER A 167 3.40 -22.75 -0.49
C SER A 167 3.28 -21.25 -0.26
N CYS A 168 3.59 -20.80 0.97
CA CYS A 168 3.63 -19.39 1.33
C CYS A 168 4.50 -18.59 0.36
N ARG A 169 3.92 -17.52 -0.22
CA ARG A 169 4.62 -16.65 -1.18
C ARG A 169 5.75 -15.81 -0.57
N MET A 170 5.85 -15.74 0.75
CA MET A 170 6.93 -15.03 1.44
C MET A 170 8.02 -15.95 2.00
N SER A 171 7.67 -17.14 2.48
CA SER A 171 8.58 -18.00 3.25
C SER A 171 8.80 -19.40 2.68
N ALA A 172 8.21 -19.73 1.54
CA ALA A 172 8.22 -21.07 0.91
C ALA A 172 7.67 -22.23 1.76
N HIS A 173 7.22 -21.99 2.99
CA HIS A 173 6.62 -23.03 3.84
C HIS A 173 5.30 -23.51 3.22
N ALA A 174 5.10 -24.82 3.14
CA ALA A 174 3.85 -25.40 2.62
C ALA A 174 2.83 -25.70 3.73
N HIS A 175 3.29 -25.87 4.97
CA HIS A 175 2.42 -26.17 6.11
C HIS A 175 1.81 -24.90 6.73
N LEU A 176 0.61 -25.05 7.30
CA LEU A 176 -0.12 -23.99 8.02
C LEU A 176 -0.22 -22.68 7.22
N CYS A 177 -0.52 -22.83 5.93
CA CYS A 177 -0.77 -21.71 5.04
C CYS A 177 -2.27 -21.53 4.81
N GLU A 178 -2.68 -20.30 4.56
CA GLU A 178 -4.06 -19.91 4.31
C GLU A 178 -4.13 -18.85 3.20
N PRO A 179 -5.22 -18.80 2.41
CA PRO A 179 -5.42 -17.75 1.42
C PRO A 179 -5.63 -16.40 2.11
N ALA A 180 -4.70 -15.47 1.91
CA ALA A 180 -4.79 -14.10 2.39
C ALA A 180 -5.35 -13.18 1.29
N TYR A 181 -6.37 -12.39 1.62
CA TYR A 181 -6.95 -11.39 0.73
C TYR A 181 -6.04 -10.17 0.57
N LEU A 182 -5.81 -9.75 -0.67
CA LEU A 182 -5.16 -8.49 -1.00
C LEU A 182 -6.09 -7.32 -0.65
N LEU A 183 -7.23 -7.22 -1.32
CA LEU A 183 -8.33 -6.35 -0.95
C LEU A 183 -9.26 -7.09 0.03
N PRO A 184 -9.37 -6.65 1.30
CA PRO A 184 -10.22 -7.32 2.27
C PRO A 184 -11.71 -7.28 1.86
N VAL A 185 -12.43 -8.39 2.09
CA VAL A 185 -13.83 -8.61 1.70
C VAL A 185 -14.77 -7.49 2.17
N ARG A 186 -14.52 -6.90 3.35
CA ARG A 186 -15.32 -5.77 3.85
C ARG A 186 -15.35 -4.52 2.95
N ASN A 187 -14.53 -4.47 1.90
CA ASN A 187 -14.51 -3.39 0.92
C ASN A 187 -15.27 -3.78 -0.36
N ASP A 188 -16.22 -4.71 -0.29
CA ASP A 188 -17.04 -5.15 -1.42
C ASP A 188 -17.76 -3.99 -2.12
N SER A 189 -18.37 -3.07 -1.36
CA SER A 189 -18.99 -1.87 -1.96
C SER A 189 -17.96 -1.00 -2.71
N TRP A 190 -16.77 -0.83 -2.15
CA TRP A 190 -15.70 -0.08 -2.84
C TRP A 190 -15.21 -0.83 -4.09
N PHE A 191 -15.14 -2.16 -4.04
CA PHE A 191 -14.79 -3.01 -5.18
C PHE A 191 -15.77 -2.83 -6.33
N ASP A 192 -17.07 -2.83 -6.05
CA ASP A 192 -18.11 -2.63 -7.05
C ASP A 192 -18.09 -1.22 -7.62
N GLU A 193 -18.04 -0.19 -6.76
CA GLU A 193 -18.02 1.21 -7.19
C GLU A 193 -16.78 1.60 -8.01
N ASN A 194 -15.68 0.84 -7.88
CA ASN A 194 -14.44 1.04 -8.63
C ASN A 194 -14.25 0.00 -9.74
N ASP A 195 -15.32 -0.63 -10.21
CA ASP A 195 -15.26 -1.58 -11.34
C ASP A 195 -14.14 -2.62 -11.23
N MET A 196 -13.83 -3.07 -10.00
CA MET A 196 -12.68 -3.94 -9.76
C MET A 196 -12.93 -5.37 -10.27
N HIS A 197 -14.17 -5.70 -10.59
CA HIS A 197 -14.58 -6.91 -11.33
C HIS A 197 -13.81 -7.09 -12.65
N ARG A 198 -13.24 -6.03 -13.22
CA ARG A 198 -12.41 -6.10 -14.44
C ARG A 198 -11.16 -6.97 -14.29
N TYR A 199 -10.67 -7.12 -13.06
CA TYR A 199 -9.39 -7.75 -12.71
C TYR A 199 -9.53 -9.13 -12.06
N VAL A 200 -10.75 -9.64 -11.97
CA VAL A 200 -10.99 -11.02 -11.52
C VAL A 200 -10.56 -12.03 -12.57
N SER A 201 -10.21 -13.24 -12.13
CA SER A 201 -9.83 -14.35 -13.00
C SER A 201 -11.02 -14.91 -13.79
N ASP A 202 -12.20 -15.08 -13.17
CA ASP A 202 -13.41 -15.57 -13.83
C ASP A 202 -14.47 -14.47 -13.94
N ARG A 203 -14.52 -13.82 -15.11
CA ARG A 203 -15.46 -12.73 -15.40
C ARG A 203 -16.93 -13.16 -15.38
N ARG A 204 -17.25 -14.46 -15.44
CA ARG A 204 -18.65 -14.94 -15.38
C ARG A 204 -19.22 -14.88 -13.97
N PHE A 205 -18.36 -14.98 -12.97
CA PHE A 205 -18.71 -14.97 -11.55
C PHE A 205 -17.82 -13.98 -10.78
N ALA A 206 -17.72 -12.76 -11.31
CA ALA A 206 -16.86 -11.73 -10.75
C ALA A 206 -17.35 -11.31 -9.35
N ASN A 207 -16.49 -11.45 -8.35
CA ASN A 207 -16.73 -11.00 -6.99
C ASN A 207 -15.39 -10.78 -6.26
N ILE A 208 -15.44 -10.17 -5.09
CA ILE A 208 -14.25 -9.91 -4.25
C ILE A 208 -13.54 -11.19 -3.76
N HIS A 209 -14.22 -12.34 -3.83
CA HIS A 209 -13.71 -13.65 -3.41
C HIS A 209 -12.85 -14.34 -4.48
N ASP A 210 -12.63 -13.73 -5.64
CA ASP A 210 -11.85 -14.29 -6.74
C ASP A 210 -10.40 -14.61 -6.35
N VAL A 211 -9.83 -15.64 -6.98
CA VAL A 211 -8.45 -16.12 -6.72
C VAL A 211 -7.39 -15.07 -7.07
N ALA A 212 -7.67 -14.16 -8.00
CA ALA A 212 -6.77 -13.06 -8.35
C ALA A 212 -6.61 -12.03 -7.22
N ASN A 213 -7.56 -11.96 -6.28
CA ASN A 213 -7.53 -11.13 -5.09
C ASN A 213 -6.91 -11.84 -3.86
N ARG A 214 -6.32 -13.03 -4.04
CA ARG A 214 -5.76 -13.82 -2.93
C ARG A 214 -4.39 -14.37 -3.25
N LEU A 215 -3.59 -14.58 -2.21
CA LEU A 215 -2.34 -15.33 -2.28
C LEU A 215 -2.13 -16.15 -1.02
N LEU A 216 -1.38 -17.23 -1.14
CA LEU A 216 -1.15 -18.16 -0.04
C LEU A 216 -0.05 -17.63 0.89
N LEU A 217 -0.36 -17.47 2.18
CA LEU A 217 0.59 -17.04 3.22
C LEU A 217 0.60 -18.01 4.39
N ARG A 218 1.75 -18.17 5.05
CA ARG A 218 1.84 -18.84 6.36
C ARG A 218 1.01 -18.04 7.37
N ARG A 219 0.27 -18.71 8.27
CA ARG A 219 -0.73 -18.07 9.15
C ARG A 219 -0.24 -16.84 9.92
N ASP A 220 0.98 -16.88 10.45
CA ASP A 220 1.62 -15.74 11.13
C ASP A 220 1.83 -14.55 10.18
N LEU A 221 2.29 -14.81 8.96
CA LEU A 221 2.51 -13.79 7.92
C LEU A 221 1.18 -13.29 7.34
N SER A 222 0.18 -14.15 7.22
CA SER A 222 -1.20 -13.78 6.87
C SER A 222 -1.79 -12.82 7.90
N THR A 223 -1.59 -13.10 9.19
CA THR A 223 -2.01 -12.21 10.29
C THR A 223 -1.29 -10.86 10.21
N ALA A 224 0.04 -10.86 10.08
CA ALA A 224 0.84 -9.64 9.93
C ALA A 224 0.43 -8.82 8.69
N PHE A 225 0.13 -9.51 7.59
CA PHE A 225 -0.39 -8.90 6.38
C PHE A 225 -1.75 -8.27 6.67
N PHE A 226 -2.74 -9.02 7.18
CA PHE A 226 -4.10 -8.56 7.48
C PHE A 226 -4.14 -7.29 8.34
N ILE A 227 -3.36 -7.27 9.44
CA ILE A 227 -3.28 -6.10 10.34
C ILE A 227 -2.49 -4.92 9.77
N ARG A 228 -2.01 -5.02 8.52
CA ARG A 228 -1.25 -3.99 7.78
C ARG A 228 0.13 -3.71 8.39
N GLN A 229 0.75 -4.70 9.04
CA GLN A 229 2.13 -4.58 9.52
C GLN A 229 3.13 -4.60 8.36
N LEU A 230 2.77 -5.26 7.26
CA LEU A 230 3.55 -5.31 6.03
C LEU A 230 2.65 -5.28 4.78
N THR A 231 3.26 -4.97 3.64
CA THR A 231 2.64 -4.99 2.32
C THR A 231 3.69 -5.31 1.24
N PHE A 232 3.28 -5.41 -0.02
CA PHE A 232 4.15 -5.64 -1.16
C PHE A 232 4.23 -4.39 -2.03
N VAL A 233 5.43 -4.03 -2.48
CA VAL A 233 5.66 -2.87 -3.36
C VAL A 233 6.78 -3.17 -4.36
N PRO A 234 6.75 -2.60 -5.57
CA PRO A 234 7.85 -2.69 -6.50
C PRO A 234 9.03 -1.84 -6.02
N LYS A 235 10.22 -2.45 -5.98
CA LYS A 235 11.50 -1.76 -5.75
C LYS A 235 12.53 -2.30 -6.73
N ALA A 236 13.24 -1.42 -7.45
CA ALA A 236 14.26 -1.82 -8.42
C ALA A 236 13.81 -2.80 -9.54
N GLY A 237 12.51 -2.98 -9.75
CA GLY A 237 11.95 -3.92 -10.73
C GLY A 237 11.37 -5.19 -10.12
N ASP A 238 11.65 -5.45 -8.84
CA ASP A 238 11.18 -6.64 -8.12
C ASP A 238 10.03 -6.28 -7.17
N LEU A 239 9.09 -7.20 -7.00
CA LEU A 239 8.04 -7.08 -6.00
C LEU A 239 8.57 -7.58 -4.65
N VAL A 240 8.63 -6.70 -3.65
CA VAL A 240 9.26 -7.01 -2.37
C VAL A 240 8.35 -6.71 -1.19
N THR A 241 8.61 -7.38 -0.07
CA THR A 241 7.93 -7.10 1.19
C THR A 241 8.46 -5.81 1.81
N THR A 242 7.55 -4.92 2.21
CA THR A 242 7.84 -3.68 2.93
C THR A 242 7.06 -3.64 4.22
N LEU A 243 7.76 -3.35 5.32
CA LEU A 243 7.14 -3.17 6.63
C LEU A 243 6.58 -1.75 6.76
N LEU A 244 5.44 -1.66 7.42
CA LEU A 244 4.72 -0.42 7.67
C LEU A 244 4.63 -0.11 9.17
N THR A 245 4.69 -1.14 10.03
CA THR A 245 4.78 -0.98 11.48
C THR A 245 6.08 -1.59 12.02
N PRO A 246 6.64 -1.04 13.12
CA PRO A 246 7.89 -1.54 13.66
C PRO A 246 7.84 -3.01 14.05
N SER A 247 8.80 -3.79 13.57
CA SER A 247 9.09 -5.15 14.05
C SER A 247 10.50 -5.53 13.65
N THR A 248 11.38 -5.69 14.63
CA THR A 248 12.78 -6.06 14.40
C THR A 248 12.86 -7.41 13.68
N GLU A 249 12.13 -8.41 14.16
CA GLU A 249 12.16 -9.77 13.58
C GLU A 249 11.64 -9.79 12.14
N LEU A 250 10.47 -9.21 11.87
CA LEU A 250 9.93 -9.19 10.51
C LEU A 250 10.79 -8.33 9.57
N ALA A 251 11.43 -7.27 10.08
CA ALA A 251 12.37 -6.50 9.27
C ALA A 251 13.56 -7.39 8.86
N MET A 252 14.19 -8.03 9.85
CA MET A 252 15.33 -8.92 9.68
C MET A 252 15.05 -10.10 8.74
N LEU A 253 13.82 -10.61 8.72
CA LEU A 253 13.44 -11.76 7.89
C LEU A 253 12.91 -11.35 6.51
N TYR A 254 12.08 -10.30 6.41
CA TYR A 254 11.26 -10.06 5.22
C TYR A 254 11.37 -8.68 4.57
N HIS A 255 11.82 -7.61 5.25
CA HIS A 255 11.95 -6.30 4.58
C HIS A 255 12.86 -6.32 3.34
N ASN A 256 12.44 -5.77 2.21
CA ASN A 256 13.15 -5.83 0.93
C ASN A 256 13.48 -7.24 0.43
N THR A 257 12.83 -8.27 0.97
CA THR A 257 12.91 -9.63 0.43
C THR A 257 11.92 -9.76 -0.71
N GLU A 258 12.40 -10.23 -1.85
CA GLU A 258 11.58 -10.56 -3.02
C GLU A 258 10.51 -11.60 -2.66
N VAL A 259 9.29 -11.36 -3.13
CA VAL A 259 8.17 -12.30 -2.97
C VAL A 259 8.30 -13.38 -4.05
N LEU A 260 7.99 -14.64 -3.71
CA LEU A 260 7.92 -15.69 -4.72
C LEU A 260 6.90 -15.33 -5.81
N PRO A 261 7.06 -15.84 -7.05
CA PRO A 261 6.21 -15.47 -8.17
C PRO A 261 4.71 -15.59 -7.86
N LEU A 262 3.96 -14.50 -8.10
CA LEU A 262 2.53 -14.37 -7.84
C LEU A 262 1.71 -14.66 -9.10
N ARG A 263 1.76 -15.89 -9.61
CA ARG A 263 1.01 -16.29 -10.82
C ARG A 263 -0.49 -16.14 -10.60
N GLY A 264 -1.21 -15.60 -11.60
CA GLY A 264 -2.67 -15.47 -11.53
C GLY A 264 -3.19 -14.55 -10.41
N VAL A 265 -2.35 -13.66 -9.89
CA VAL A 265 -2.72 -12.58 -8.96
C VAL A 265 -2.74 -11.27 -9.74
N ALA A 266 -3.79 -10.47 -9.62
CA ALA A 266 -3.86 -9.21 -10.36
C ALA A 266 -3.00 -8.14 -9.67
N THR A 267 -2.22 -7.40 -10.46
CA THR A 267 -1.39 -6.28 -9.97
C THR A 267 -2.25 -5.17 -9.37
N GLU A 268 -3.47 -5.02 -9.87
CA GLU A 268 -4.44 -4.05 -9.41
C GLU A 268 -4.88 -4.30 -7.96
N PHE A 269 -5.05 -5.56 -7.56
CA PHE A 269 -5.32 -5.88 -6.15
C PHE A 269 -4.09 -5.65 -5.26
N LEU A 270 -2.88 -5.87 -5.76
CA LEU A 270 -1.64 -5.53 -5.04
C LEU A 270 -1.52 -4.01 -4.84
N PHE A 271 -1.84 -3.21 -5.86
CA PHE A 271 -1.83 -1.75 -5.76
C PHE A 271 -2.93 -1.24 -4.81
N ALA A 272 -4.14 -1.79 -4.91
CA ALA A 272 -5.24 -1.47 -4.00
C ALA A 272 -4.87 -1.83 -2.55
N ARG A 273 -4.21 -2.98 -2.32
CA ARG A 273 -3.66 -3.34 -1.00
C ARG A 273 -2.71 -2.27 -0.48
N PHE A 274 -1.78 -1.79 -1.31
CA PHE A 274 -0.84 -0.77 -0.89
C PHE A 274 -1.56 0.51 -0.48
N ALA A 275 -2.47 1.01 -1.32
CA ALA A 275 -3.31 2.18 -0.99
C ALA A 275 -4.09 1.97 0.32
N TYR A 276 -4.74 0.82 0.48
CA TYR A 276 -5.47 0.42 1.68
C TYR A 276 -4.60 0.45 2.95
N CYS A 277 -3.31 0.12 2.84
CA CYS A 277 -2.39 0.19 3.96
C CYS A 277 -1.92 1.62 4.30
N ILE A 278 -1.89 2.52 3.31
CA ILE A 278 -1.42 3.90 3.47
C ILE A 278 -2.48 4.81 4.11
N PHE A 279 -3.75 4.69 3.73
CA PHE A 279 -4.81 5.60 4.21
C PHE A 279 -4.96 5.69 5.74
N PRO A 280 -4.87 4.60 6.52
CA PRO A 280 -4.92 4.70 7.99
C PRO A 280 -3.86 5.62 8.59
N MET A 281 -2.74 5.85 7.89
CA MET A 281 -1.64 6.71 8.36
C MET A 281 -1.98 8.21 8.29
N LEU A 282 -3.07 8.61 7.63
CA LEU A 282 -3.58 9.99 7.60
C LEU A 282 -4.31 10.40 8.88
N ASP A 283 -4.51 9.49 9.84
CA ASP A 283 -5.29 9.77 11.05
C ASP A 283 -4.83 11.06 11.76
N GLY A 284 -3.51 11.24 11.91
CA GLY A 284 -2.95 12.45 12.52
C GLY A 284 -3.19 13.74 11.72
N PHE A 285 -3.25 13.65 10.39
CA PHE A 285 -3.55 14.80 9.53
C PHE A 285 -5.01 15.23 9.68
N LEU A 286 -5.94 14.26 9.73
CA LEU A 286 -7.38 14.48 9.91
C LEU A 286 -7.72 14.92 11.34
N ALA A 287 -7.03 14.37 12.35
CA ALA A 287 -7.23 14.69 13.77
C ALA A 287 -6.62 16.02 14.23
N SER A 288 -5.90 16.71 13.33
CA SER A 288 -5.06 17.87 13.67
C SER A 288 -5.80 19.14 14.14
N GLY A 289 -7.14 19.15 14.13
CA GLY A 289 -7.96 20.25 14.64
C GLY A 289 -8.01 21.48 13.72
N VAL A 290 -7.73 21.32 12.42
CA VAL A 290 -7.82 22.41 11.43
C VAL A 290 -8.67 21.98 10.22
N GLU A 291 -9.13 22.97 9.47
CA GLU A 291 -9.83 22.76 8.21
C GLU A 291 -8.93 22.12 7.15
N ARG A 292 -9.47 21.13 6.44
CA ARG A 292 -8.80 20.40 5.37
C ARG A 292 -9.57 20.53 4.05
N LEU A 293 -8.84 20.70 2.96
CA LEU A 293 -9.36 20.47 1.62
C LEU A 293 -9.24 18.97 1.33
N LEU A 294 -10.36 18.27 1.27
CA LEU A 294 -10.44 16.84 1.05
C LEU A 294 -10.91 16.56 -0.38
N LEU A 295 -10.49 15.44 -0.95
CA LEU A 295 -11.02 14.92 -2.21
C LEU A 295 -12.01 13.80 -1.85
N LEU A 296 -13.29 14.00 -2.13
CA LEU A 296 -14.36 13.07 -1.75
C LEU A 296 -15.03 12.52 -3.00
N SER A 297 -15.49 11.27 -2.97
CA SER A 297 -16.30 10.76 -4.07
C SER A 297 -17.72 11.28 -3.99
N SER A 298 -18.27 11.67 -5.13
CA SER A 298 -19.70 11.88 -5.31
C SER A 298 -20.41 10.57 -5.66
N GLU A 299 -21.74 10.59 -5.57
CA GLU A 299 -22.63 9.51 -6.03
C GLU A 299 -22.53 9.27 -7.54
N SER A 300 -22.09 10.27 -8.31
CA SER A 300 -21.86 10.15 -9.76
C SER A 300 -20.53 9.47 -10.13
N GLY A 301 -19.79 8.94 -9.15
CA GLY A 301 -18.51 8.25 -9.35
C GLY A 301 -17.32 9.19 -9.61
N THR A 302 -17.54 10.51 -9.56
CA THR A 302 -16.49 11.52 -9.72
C THR A 302 -15.95 11.99 -8.38
N SER A 303 -14.67 12.34 -8.30
CA SER A 303 -14.10 12.91 -7.08
C SER A 303 -14.07 14.43 -7.11
N GLU A 304 -14.56 15.08 -6.06
CA GLU A 304 -14.65 16.53 -5.96
C GLU A 304 -13.92 17.10 -4.73
N PRO A 305 -13.16 18.20 -4.90
CA PRO A 305 -12.55 18.91 -3.77
C PRO A 305 -13.60 19.56 -2.87
N ARG A 306 -13.56 19.26 -1.57
CA ARG A 306 -14.44 19.86 -0.56
C ARG A 306 -13.65 20.37 0.63
N THR A 307 -13.90 21.62 0.98
CA THR A 307 -13.40 22.19 2.23
C THR A 307 -14.20 21.65 3.41
N THR A 308 -13.51 20.98 4.33
CA THR A 308 -14.09 20.28 5.47
C THR A 308 -13.52 20.85 6.76
N CYS A 309 -14.39 21.29 7.67
CA CYS A 309 -13.99 21.83 8.96
C CYS A 309 -13.34 20.77 9.86
N ALA A 310 -12.63 21.21 10.91
CA ALA A 310 -11.91 20.33 11.83
C ALA A 310 -12.80 19.26 12.48
N HIS A 311 -14.05 19.60 12.83
CA HIS A 311 -14.99 18.67 13.43
C HIS A 311 -15.39 17.58 12.43
N ASN A 312 -15.75 17.96 11.20
CA ASN A 312 -16.19 17.01 10.17
C ASN A 312 -15.05 16.13 9.63
N CYS A 313 -13.79 16.56 9.73
CA CYS A 313 -12.65 15.71 9.39
C CYS A 313 -12.60 14.42 10.22
N GLN A 314 -13.19 14.42 11.43
CA GLN A 314 -13.25 13.24 12.30
C GLN A 314 -14.08 12.10 11.69
N ASN A 315 -15.08 12.42 10.86
CA ASN A 315 -15.96 11.43 10.24
C ASN A 315 -15.23 10.53 9.24
N TYR A 316 -14.10 10.99 8.72
CA TYR A 316 -13.29 10.27 7.73
C TYR A 316 -12.13 9.51 8.35
N ARG A 317 -11.94 9.59 9.67
CA ARG A 317 -10.85 8.90 10.36
C ARG A 317 -11.07 7.40 10.37
N TRP A 318 -9.97 6.67 10.23
CA TRP A 318 -9.96 5.22 10.30
C TRP A 318 -10.15 4.72 11.74
N LEU A 319 -9.44 5.34 12.69
CA LEU A 319 -9.58 5.04 14.12
C LEU A 319 -10.78 5.83 14.65
N LYS A 320 -11.99 5.27 14.48
CA LYS A 320 -13.10 5.71 15.33
C LYS A 320 -12.71 5.38 16.79
N PRO A 321 -12.89 6.29 17.75
CA PRO A 321 -12.82 5.92 19.15
C PRO A 321 -13.75 4.73 19.35
N LYS A 322 -13.23 3.59 19.80
CA LYS A 322 -14.04 2.40 20.06
C LYS A 322 -15.09 2.78 21.10
N ASN A 323 -16.36 2.75 20.71
CA ASN A 323 -17.35 2.23 21.64
C ASN A 323 -17.08 0.73 21.76
N GLN A 324 -17.05 0.29 23.00
CA GLN A 324 -16.57 -1.00 23.45
C GLN A 324 -17.62 -2.08 23.15
N ASP A 325 -17.45 -2.85 22.07
CA ASP A 325 -17.99 -4.21 21.85
C ASP A 325 -17.67 -4.70 20.42
N ASP A 326 -16.43 -5.07 20.15
CA ASP A 326 -16.08 -5.87 18.97
C ASP A 326 -15.05 -6.93 19.41
N THR A 327 -15.57 -7.96 20.08
CA THR A 327 -14.94 -9.28 20.17
C THR A 327 -15.77 -10.24 19.32
N ASP A 328 -15.75 -10.03 18.01
CA ASP A 328 -16.12 -11.07 17.06
C ASP A 328 -14.81 -11.63 16.49
N MET A 329 -14.25 -12.59 17.22
CA MET A 329 -13.49 -13.65 16.57
C MET A 329 -14.54 -14.44 15.78
N GLU A 330 -14.47 -14.37 14.46
CA GLU A 330 -15.22 -15.25 13.57
C GLU A 330 -14.73 -16.68 13.82
N ASP A 331 -15.41 -17.38 14.72
CA ASP A 331 -15.41 -18.83 14.85
C ASP A 331 -16.21 -19.39 13.67
N ASP A 332 -15.55 -19.62 12.54
CA ASP A 332 -16.04 -20.55 11.51
C ASP A 332 -15.61 -21.97 11.90
N ASP A 333 -16.29 -22.52 12.92
CA ASP A 333 -16.42 -23.96 13.10
C ASP A 333 -17.66 -24.40 12.31
N ASP A 334 -17.46 -25.08 11.18
CA ASP A 334 -18.44 -26.03 10.68
C ASP A 334 -17.72 -27.28 10.13
N PHE A 335 -18.22 -28.42 10.61
CA PHE A 335 -17.69 -29.78 10.50
C PHE A 335 -17.71 -30.37 9.08
#